data_AF-Q0V6N3-F1
#
_entry.id   AF-Q0V6N3-F1
#
_cell.length_a   1.000
_cell.length_b   1.000
_cell.length_c   1.000
_cell.angle_alpha   90.00
_cell.angle_beta   90.00
_cell.angle_gamma   90.00
#
_symmetry.space_group_name_H-M   'P 1'
#
loop_
_entity.id
_entity.type
_entity.pdbx_description
1 polymer ?
#
loop_
_entity_poly.entity_id
_entity_poly.type
_entity_poly.pdbx_seq_one_letter_code
_entity_poly.pdbx_strand_id
1 'polypeptide(L)'
;MAEVQSPLVDIPESRVGSHDQDKNVLINRLDELLEKYLHTLDKYQRNRSTTHYGQDNYDERMQAIRKVSIREEADNSMIFLVAAKKEEAEIKNQSDEESKNGKLEKESASTSTATDPDKESEKPAKIVDPLRWFGILVPPALRSAQSSFFAAVEGPVPQLMDVARELRNQEIEIGRVRKQIKKL
;
A
#
# COMPACT_ATOMS: atom_id res chain seq x y z
N MET A 1 12.96 92.73 -40.17
CA MET A 1 13.50 91.35 -40.24
C MET A 1 12.63 90.51 -39.34
N ALA A 2 11.79 89.65 -39.92
CA ALA A 2 10.80 88.87 -39.18
C ALA A 2 11.43 87.56 -38.71
N GLU A 3 11.50 87.36 -37.40
CA GLU A 3 11.96 86.14 -36.76
C GLU A 3 10.78 85.17 -36.68
N VAL A 4 10.85 84.10 -37.47
CA VAL A 4 9.81 83.07 -37.54
C VAL A 4 10.08 82.06 -36.44
N GLN A 5 9.31 82.15 -35.36
CA GLN A 5 9.30 81.17 -34.28
C GLN A 5 8.33 80.04 -34.63
N SER A 6 8.86 78.87 -35.01
CA SER A 6 8.09 77.63 -35.12
C SER A 6 8.16 76.84 -33.80
N PRO A 7 7.04 76.37 -33.23
CA PRO A 7 7.07 75.56 -32.03
C PRO A 7 7.38 74.10 -32.37
N LEU A 8 8.28 73.52 -31.57
CA LEU A 8 8.57 72.08 -31.53
C LEU A 8 7.33 71.35 -30.99
N VAL A 9 6.80 70.41 -31.76
CA VAL A 9 5.70 69.53 -31.33
C VAL A 9 6.32 68.31 -30.65
N ASP A 10 6.17 68.22 -29.33
CA ASP A 10 6.48 67.02 -28.56
C ASP A 10 5.41 65.95 -28.82
N ILE A 11 5.82 64.79 -29.34
CA ILE A 11 5.00 63.59 -29.45
C ILE A 11 5.27 62.75 -28.18
N PRO A 12 4.28 62.46 -27.32
CA PRO A 12 4.52 61.63 -26.14
C PRO A 12 4.57 60.13 -26.52
N GLU A 13 5.76 59.54 -26.45
CA GLU A 13 6.04 58.09 -26.52
C GLU A 13 5.51 57.32 -25.29
N SER A 14 4.19 57.31 -25.05
CA SER A 14 3.62 56.74 -23.81
C SER A 14 2.87 55.41 -23.97
N ARG A 15 3.02 54.67 -25.09
CA ARG A 15 2.16 53.49 -25.36
C ARG A 15 2.83 52.11 -25.31
N VAL A 16 4.15 52.01 -25.09
CA VAL A 16 4.87 50.71 -25.12
C VAL A 16 4.99 50.06 -23.74
N GLY A 17 4.77 50.80 -22.65
CA GLY A 17 5.06 50.34 -21.28
C GLY A 17 4.05 49.38 -20.65
N SER A 18 2.80 49.26 -21.10
CA SER A 18 1.80 48.43 -20.39
C SER A 18 1.97 46.93 -20.67
N HIS A 19 2.23 46.57 -21.93
CA HIS A 19 2.23 45.18 -22.36
C HIS A 19 3.41 44.39 -21.80
N ASP A 20 4.54 45.05 -21.53
CA ASP A 20 5.71 44.42 -20.91
C ASP A 20 5.54 44.27 -19.39
N GLN A 21 4.80 45.18 -18.74
CA GLN A 21 4.43 45.03 -17.33
C GLN A 21 3.52 43.83 -17.11
N ASP A 22 2.51 43.65 -17.97
CA ASP A 22 1.62 42.48 -17.92
C ASP A 22 2.39 41.17 -18.14
N LYS A 23 3.33 41.14 -19.09
CA LYS A 23 4.22 39.99 -19.30
C LYS A 23 5.06 39.68 -18.07
N ASN A 24 5.64 40.69 -17.42
CA ASN A 24 6.43 40.49 -16.20
C ASN A 24 5.59 39.94 -15.05
N VAL A 25 4.33 40.38 -14.91
CA VAL A 25 3.39 39.83 -13.93
C VAL A 25 3.08 38.36 -14.22
N LEU A 26 2.85 38.01 -15.50
CA LEU A 26 2.62 36.64 -15.94
C LEU A 26 3.84 35.74 -15.71
N ILE A 27 5.05 36.25 -15.97
CA ILE A 27 6.31 35.53 -15.75
C ILE A 27 6.52 35.27 -14.25
N ASN A 28 6.34 36.28 -13.40
CA ASN A 28 6.45 36.10 -11.94
C ASN A 28 5.43 35.08 -11.42
N ARG A 29 4.22 35.08 -11.99
CA ARG A 29 3.18 34.09 -11.64
C ARG A 29 3.56 32.68 -12.11
N LEU A 30 4.19 32.56 -13.26
CA LEU A 30 4.68 31.28 -13.78
C LEU A 30 5.81 30.73 -12.90
N ASP A 31 6.74 31.59 -12.48
CA ASP A 31 7.82 31.22 -11.57
C ASP A 31 7.28 30.76 -10.21
N GLU A 32 6.30 31.47 -9.65
CA GLU A 32 5.63 31.07 -8.40
C GLU A 32 4.91 29.71 -8.54
N LEU A 33 4.29 29.45 -9.70
CA LEU A 33 3.64 28.17 -9.98
C LEU A 33 4.66 27.04 -10.17
N LEU A 34 5.79 27.30 -10.83
CA LEU A 34 6.87 26.34 -11.01
C LEU A 34 7.53 25.99 -9.68
N GLU A 35 7.76 26.98 -8.82
CA GLU A 35 8.29 26.77 -7.47
C GLU A 35 7.32 25.93 -6.63
N LYS A 36 6.03 26.25 -6.66
CA LYS A 36 4.98 25.44 -6.00
C LYS A 36 4.96 24.01 -6.51
N TYR A 37 5.03 23.82 -7.83
CA TYR A 37 5.05 22.50 -8.46
C TYR A 37 6.27 21.68 -8.00
N LEU A 38 7.48 22.26 -8.09
CA LEU A 38 8.72 21.61 -7.66
C LEU A 38 8.67 21.24 -6.18
N HIS A 39 8.17 22.13 -5.32
CA HIS A 39 8.02 21.84 -3.90
C HIS A 39 6.99 20.74 -3.62
N THR A 40 5.87 20.71 -4.35
CA THR A 40 4.91 19.60 -4.25
C THR A 40 5.46 18.28 -4.78
N LEU A 41 6.28 18.32 -5.84
CA LEU A 41 6.93 17.14 -6.40
C LEU A 41 7.97 16.57 -5.44
N ASP A 42 8.80 17.42 -4.85
CA ASP A 42 9.80 17.04 -3.85
C ASP A 42 9.13 16.48 -2.58
N LYS A 43 8.01 17.08 -2.13
CA LYS A 43 7.17 16.48 -1.07
C LYS A 43 6.63 15.12 -1.47
N TYR A 44 6.11 14.97 -2.69
CA TYR A 44 5.61 13.69 -3.18
C TYR A 44 6.74 12.65 -3.28
N GLN A 45 7.91 13.02 -3.77
CA GLN A 45 9.07 12.13 -3.89
C GLN A 45 9.63 11.72 -2.53
N ARG A 46 9.75 12.66 -1.58
CA ARG A 46 10.13 12.36 -0.19
C ARG A 46 9.11 11.46 0.50
N ASN A 47 7.82 11.69 0.27
CA ASN A 47 6.76 10.83 0.77
C ASN A 47 6.70 9.49 0.03
N ARG A 48 7.15 9.43 -1.23
CA ARG A 48 7.31 8.24 -2.07
C ARG A 48 8.60 7.48 -1.78
N SER A 49 9.42 7.93 -0.83
CA SER A 49 10.34 7.08 -0.06
C SER A 49 9.57 6.08 0.83
N THR A 50 8.40 5.63 0.37
CA THR A 50 7.70 4.46 0.84
C THR A 50 8.62 3.30 0.56
N THR A 51 9.24 2.76 1.60
CA THR A 51 9.75 1.40 1.61
C THR A 51 8.78 0.54 0.82
N HIS A 52 9.19 0.10 -0.37
CA HIS A 52 8.34 -0.77 -1.18
C HIS A 52 8.35 -2.10 -0.44
N TYR A 53 7.25 -2.43 0.23
CA TYR A 53 7.14 -3.72 0.91
C TYR A 53 6.79 -4.78 -0.15
N GLY A 54 7.83 -5.29 -0.80
CA GLY A 54 7.74 -6.38 -1.78
C GLY A 54 8.18 -7.71 -1.18
N GLN A 55 8.12 -8.77 -1.98
CA GLN A 55 8.64 -10.09 -1.60
C GLN A 55 10.10 -10.02 -1.14
N ASP A 56 10.92 -9.19 -1.80
CA ASP A 56 12.35 -9.04 -1.52
C ASP A 56 12.63 -8.31 -0.19
N ASN A 57 11.61 -7.69 0.43
CA ASN A 57 11.74 -6.98 1.70
C ASN A 57 11.41 -7.84 2.91
N TYR A 58 11.02 -9.09 2.67
CA TYR A 58 10.71 -10.06 3.72
C TYR A 58 11.69 -11.22 3.62
N ASP A 59 12.24 -11.59 4.77
CA ASP A 59 12.92 -12.87 4.92
C ASP A 59 11.92 -13.99 4.55
N GLU A 60 12.36 -15.03 3.83
CA GLU A 60 11.52 -16.15 3.37
C GLU A 60 10.80 -16.88 4.52
N ARG A 61 11.33 -16.72 5.73
CA ARG A 61 10.69 -17.17 6.96
C ARG A 61 9.34 -16.45 7.13
N MET A 62 9.22 -15.16 6.84
CA MET A 62 8.04 -14.34 7.12
C MET A 62 7.00 -14.51 6.03
N GLN A 63 6.02 -15.37 6.28
CA GLN A 63 4.97 -15.65 5.31
C GLN A 63 3.64 -15.08 5.76
N ALA A 64 2.86 -14.57 4.82
CA ALA A 64 1.51 -14.09 5.09
C ALA A 64 0.62 -15.27 5.53
N ILE A 65 0.01 -15.12 6.71
CA ILE A 65 -0.98 -16.08 7.24
C ILE A 65 -2.32 -15.95 6.50
N ARG A 66 -2.66 -14.73 6.08
CA ARG A 66 -3.89 -14.42 5.33
C ARG A 66 -3.53 -13.92 3.94
N LYS A 67 -4.19 -14.47 2.94
CA LYS A 67 -4.05 -14.06 1.55
C LYS A 67 -5.42 -13.63 1.02
N VAL A 68 -5.51 -12.42 0.51
CA VAL A 68 -6.69 -11.93 -0.22
C VAL A 68 -6.43 -12.12 -1.69
N SER A 69 -7.24 -12.97 -2.32
CA SER A 69 -7.29 -13.10 -3.77
C SER A 69 -8.46 -12.29 -4.29
N ILE A 70 -8.16 -11.36 -5.17
CA ILE A 70 -9.12 -10.47 -5.79
C ILE A 70 -9.36 -10.99 -7.21
N ARG A 71 -10.60 -11.31 -7.54
CA ARG A 71 -10.99 -11.70 -8.90
C ARG A 71 -12.12 -10.80 -9.39
N GLU A 72 -11.98 -10.28 -10.60
CA GLU A 72 -13.03 -9.53 -11.29
C GLU A 72 -13.91 -10.51 -12.08
N GLU A 73 -15.23 -10.34 -11.98
CA GLU A 73 -16.23 -11.17 -12.63
C GLU A 73 -17.02 -10.36 -13.68
N ALA A 74 -17.70 -11.07 -14.59
CA ALA A 74 -18.30 -10.52 -15.80
C ALA A 74 -19.33 -9.40 -15.56
N ASP A 75 -19.94 -9.37 -14.38
CA ASP A 75 -20.93 -8.36 -13.98
C ASP A 75 -20.32 -7.15 -13.26
N ASN A 76 -19.01 -6.93 -13.41
CA ASN A 76 -18.25 -5.91 -12.68
C ASN A 76 -18.26 -6.15 -11.14
N SER A 77 -18.67 -7.35 -10.71
CA SER A 77 -18.53 -7.84 -9.33
C SER A 77 -17.09 -8.28 -9.08
N MET A 78 -16.63 -8.17 -7.84
CA MET A 78 -15.25 -8.47 -7.45
C MET A 78 -15.35 -9.42 -6.28
N ILE A 79 -14.82 -10.62 -6.48
CA ILE A 79 -14.86 -11.66 -5.47
C ILE A 79 -13.57 -11.53 -4.66
N PHE A 80 -13.74 -11.21 -3.38
CA PHE A 80 -12.67 -11.24 -2.40
C PHE A 80 -12.66 -12.61 -1.74
N LEU A 81 -11.66 -13.43 -2.08
CA LEU A 81 -11.43 -14.71 -1.42
C LEU A 81 -10.31 -14.52 -0.41
N VAL A 82 -10.67 -14.54 0.88
CA VAL A 82 -9.69 -14.53 1.96
C VAL A 82 -9.37 -15.95 2.36
N ALA A 83 -8.19 -16.44 1.97
CA ALA A 83 -7.69 -17.75 2.37
C ALA A 83 -6.76 -17.59 3.58
N ALA A 84 -7.07 -18.31 4.65
CA ALA A 84 -6.08 -18.59 5.69
C ALA A 84 -5.15 -19.69 5.17
N LYS A 85 -3.84 -19.47 5.27
CA LYS A 85 -2.86 -20.52 5.02
C LYS A 85 -3.00 -21.55 6.15
N LYS A 86 -3.71 -22.64 5.90
CA LYS A 86 -3.86 -23.74 6.85
C LYS A 86 -2.45 -24.27 7.17
N GLU A 87 -2.11 -24.38 8.44
CA GLU A 87 -0.99 -25.22 8.86
C GLU A 87 -1.29 -26.64 8.35
N GLU A 88 -0.52 -27.13 7.38
CA GLU A 88 -0.46 -28.56 7.07
C GLU A 88 0.20 -29.24 8.27
N ALA A 89 -0.59 -29.53 9.29
CA ALA A 89 -0.27 -30.52 10.29
C ALA A 89 -0.36 -31.90 9.61
N GLU A 90 0.78 -32.44 9.17
CA GLU A 90 0.89 -33.86 8.87
C GLU A 90 0.74 -34.66 10.18
N ILE A 91 -0.45 -35.17 10.44
CA ILE A 91 -0.64 -36.40 11.21
C ILE A 91 -1.04 -37.47 10.20
N LYS A 92 -0.07 -38.21 9.69
CA LYS A 92 -0.33 -39.49 9.01
C LYS A 92 -0.63 -40.53 10.09
N ASN A 93 -1.91 -40.83 10.28
CA ASN A 93 -2.35 -42.07 10.90
C ASN A 93 -2.13 -43.22 9.90
N GLN A 94 -1.33 -44.21 10.29
CA GLN A 94 -1.46 -45.60 9.85
C GLN A 94 -1.36 -46.51 11.08
N SER A 95 -2.51 -47.10 11.42
CA SER A 95 -2.74 -48.46 11.98
C SER A 95 -1.75 -49.51 11.43
N ASP A 96 -1.32 -50.58 12.09
CA ASP A 96 -1.64 -51.29 13.33
C ASP A 96 -0.37 -52.08 13.74
N GLU A 97 -0.07 -52.24 15.03
CA GLU A 97 0.23 -53.55 15.65
C GLU A 97 0.33 -53.43 17.18
N GLU A 98 -0.44 -54.28 17.87
CA GLU A 98 -0.43 -54.47 19.32
C GLU A 98 0.86 -55.12 19.82
N SER A 99 1.50 -54.57 20.86
CA SER A 99 1.59 -55.24 22.17
C SER A 99 2.57 -54.61 23.15
N LYS A 100 2.05 -54.43 24.36
CA LYS A 100 2.69 -54.57 25.68
C LYS A 100 3.66 -53.48 26.20
N ASN A 101 3.11 -52.81 27.22
CA ASN A 101 3.62 -52.76 28.60
C ASN A 101 4.51 -51.57 29.01
N GLY A 102 3.93 -50.69 29.82
CA GLY A 102 4.45 -50.43 31.17
C GLY A 102 5.47 -49.30 31.38
N LYS A 103 4.97 -48.27 32.09
CA LYS A 103 5.59 -47.63 33.28
C LYS A 103 6.60 -46.46 33.11
N LEU A 104 6.24 -45.38 33.83
CA LEU A 104 7.05 -44.38 34.56
C LEU A 104 7.70 -43.19 33.82
N GLU A 105 7.14 -42.02 34.12
CA GLU A 105 7.76 -40.79 34.63
C GLU A 105 9.30 -40.71 34.65
N LYS A 106 9.88 -39.65 34.06
CA LYS A 106 10.56 -38.57 34.82
C LYS A 106 11.06 -37.39 33.96
N GLU A 107 11.06 -36.24 34.62
CA GLU A 107 11.69 -34.96 34.29
C GLU A 107 13.17 -35.08 33.88
N SER A 108 13.67 -34.15 33.04
CA SER A 108 14.49 -33.02 33.52
C SER A 108 15.44 -32.47 32.43
N ALA A 109 15.39 -31.14 32.30
CA ALA A 109 16.47 -30.18 32.06
C ALA A 109 17.75 -30.56 31.27
N SER A 110 17.97 -29.77 30.21
CA SER A 110 19.21 -29.05 29.81
C SER A 110 20.53 -29.82 29.61
N THR A 111 21.15 -29.64 28.43
CA THR A 111 22.43 -28.89 28.25
C THR A 111 23.06 -29.21 26.89
N SER A 112 23.55 -28.15 26.26
CA SER A 112 24.33 -28.06 25.02
C SER A 112 25.67 -28.80 25.07
N THR A 113 26.02 -29.49 23.96
CA THR A 113 27.41 -29.55 23.49
C THR A 113 27.44 -29.72 21.97
N ALA A 114 28.21 -28.87 21.30
CA ALA A 114 28.47 -28.89 19.88
C ALA A 114 29.43 -30.03 19.49
N THR A 115 29.15 -30.71 18.37
CA THR A 115 30.13 -31.43 17.54
C THR A 115 29.51 -31.68 16.17
N ASP A 116 29.95 -30.92 15.16
CA ASP A 116 29.77 -31.18 13.73
C ASP A 116 30.95 -32.06 13.22
N PRO A 117 30.90 -32.76 12.06
CA PRO A 117 30.15 -32.41 10.84
C PRO A 117 29.47 -33.60 10.09
N ASP A 118 28.74 -33.25 9.03
CA ASP A 118 28.23 -34.10 7.92
C ASP A 118 26.98 -34.98 8.14
N LYS A 119 25.81 -34.38 7.88
CA LYS A 119 24.79 -34.97 6.98
C LYS A 119 23.69 -33.96 6.60
N GLU A 120 23.49 -33.81 5.29
CA GLU A 120 22.42 -33.04 4.68
C GLU A 120 21.01 -33.52 5.08
N SER A 121 20.12 -32.52 5.13
CA SER A 121 18.66 -32.59 4.94
C SER A 121 17.77 -32.95 6.13
N GLU A 122 17.65 -32.03 7.09
CA GLU A 122 16.38 -31.83 7.81
C GLU A 122 15.88 -30.42 7.53
N LYS A 123 14.83 -30.31 6.70
CA LYS A 123 14.16 -29.03 6.45
C LYS A 123 13.53 -28.59 7.78
N PRO A 124 13.88 -27.41 8.33
CA PRO A 124 13.26 -26.95 9.57
C PRO A 124 11.75 -26.81 9.34
N ALA A 125 10.96 -27.33 10.29
CA ALA A 125 9.51 -27.21 10.28
C ALA A 125 9.12 -25.74 10.02
N LYS A 126 8.34 -25.51 8.97
CA LYS A 126 7.98 -24.15 8.53
C LYS A 126 7.10 -23.54 9.62
N ILE A 127 7.65 -22.66 10.45
CA ILE A 127 6.88 -21.86 11.40
C ILE A 127 6.04 -20.89 10.56
N VAL A 128 4.76 -21.21 10.39
CA VAL A 128 3.83 -20.48 9.51
C VAL A 128 3.40 -19.14 10.11
N ASP A 129 3.33 -19.06 11.44
CA ASP A 129 2.93 -17.84 12.15
C ASP A 129 4.16 -17.03 12.62
N PRO A 130 4.37 -15.80 12.11
CA PRO A 130 5.48 -14.94 12.51
C PRO A 130 5.42 -14.53 13.99
N LEU A 131 4.27 -14.61 14.66
CA LEU A 131 4.22 -14.37 16.11
C LEU A 131 4.96 -15.45 16.90
N ARG A 132 5.02 -16.68 16.38
CA ARG A 132 5.73 -17.78 17.06
C ARG A 132 7.25 -17.58 17.08
N TRP A 133 7.79 -16.66 16.28
CA TRP A 133 9.21 -16.28 16.34
C TRP A 133 9.62 -15.58 17.63
N PHE A 134 8.66 -14.94 18.31
CA PHE A 134 8.91 -14.32 19.62
C PHE A 134 8.80 -15.34 20.77
N GLY A 135 8.59 -16.62 20.46
CA GLY A 135 8.47 -17.70 21.46
C GLY A 135 7.32 -17.46 22.43
N ILE A 136 7.56 -17.74 23.72
CA ILE A 136 6.54 -17.58 24.77
C ILE A 136 6.26 -16.10 25.11
N LEU A 137 7.12 -15.17 24.67
CA LEU A 137 7.12 -13.75 25.04
C LEU A 137 6.47 -12.84 23.98
N VAL A 138 5.45 -13.31 23.27
CA VAL A 138 4.69 -12.42 22.37
C VAL A 138 3.94 -11.36 23.19
N PRO A 139 4.15 -10.05 22.93
CA PRO A 139 3.40 -9.00 23.62
C PRO A 139 1.90 -9.13 23.38
N PRO A 140 1.03 -8.97 24.40
CA PRO A 140 -0.42 -9.04 24.23
C PRO A 140 -0.96 -8.10 23.16
N ALA A 141 -0.39 -6.89 23.05
CA ALA A 141 -0.73 -5.92 22.03
C ALA A 141 -0.53 -6.46 20.60
N LEU A 142 0.50 -7.28 20.39
CA LEU A 142 0.80 -7.84 19.07
C LEU A 142 -0.19 -8.94 18.68
N ARG A 143 -0.63 -9.75 19.64
CA ARG A 143 -1.73 -10.72 19.45
C ARG A 143 -3.06 -10.02 19.15
N SER A 144 -3.37 -8.95 19.89
CA SER A 144 -4.57 -8.16 19.67
C SER A 144 -4.55 -7.45 18.31
N ALA A 145 -3.40 -6.90 17.92
CA ALA A 145 -3.24 -6.25 16.61
C ALA A 145 -3.43 -7.25 15.46
N GLN A 146 -2.83 -8.44 15.56
CA GLN A 146 -3.01 -9.50 14.56
C GLN A 146 -4.49 -9.90 14.43
N SER A 147 -5.17 -10.13 15.57
CA SER A 147 -6.58 -10.50 15.60
C SER A 147 -7.49 -9.41 15.01
N SER A 148 -7.24 -8.15 15.37
CA SER A 148 -7.97 -7.00 14.83
C SER A 148 -7.76 -6.83 13.33
N PHE A 149 -6.54 -7.06 12.85
CA PHE A 149 -6.23 -6.96 11.42
C PHE A 149 -6.92 -8.06 10.62
N PHE A 150 -6.94 -9.30 11.13
CA PHE A 150 -7.68 -10.40 10.51
C PHE A 150 -9.17 -10.09 10.41
N ALA A 151 -9.78 -9.62 11.50
CA ALA A 151 -11.19 -9.21 11.49
C ALA A 151 -11.47 -8.11 10.44
N ALA A 152 -10.56 -7.14 10.29
CA ALA A 152 -10.72 -6.06 9.33
C ALA A 152 -10.60 -6.53 7.87
N VAL A 153 -9.61 -7.39 7.57
CA VAL A 153 -9.34 -7.90 6.22
C VAL A 153 -10.40 -8.90 5.75
N GLU A 154 -10.99 -9.66 6.67
CA GLU A 154 -12.02 -10.66 6.36
C GLU A 154 -13.44 -10.08 6.24
N GLY A 155 -13.71 -8.94 6.87
CA GLY A 155 -15.05 -8.36 6.92
C GLY A 155 -15.14 -6.99 6.24
N PRO A 156 -14.86 -5.91 6.98
CA PRO A 156 -15.18 -4.55 6.55
C PRO A 156 -14.40 -4.08 5.33
N VAL A 157 -13.16 -4.54 5.11
CA VAL A 157 -12.35 -4.11 3.96
C VAL A 157 -12.99 -4.56 2.63
N PRO A 158 -13.27 -5.86 2.41
CA PRO A 158 -14.02 -6.31 1.22
C PRO A 158 -15.36 -5.59 1.03
N GLN A 159 -16.16 -5.47 2.10
CA GLN A 159 -17.47 -4.82 2.05
C GLN A 159 -17.38 -3.35 1.62
N LEU A 160 -16.40 -2.61 2.15
CA LEU A 160 -16.17 -1.21 1.78
C LEU A 160 -15.74 -1.08 0.32
N MET A 161 -14.96 -2.03 -0.20
CA MET A 161 -14.58 -2.04 -1.61
C MET A 161 -15.78 -2.28 -2.52
N ASP A 162 -16.69 -3.17 -2.15
CA ASP A 162 -17.93 -3.39 -2.90
C ASP A 162 -18.80 -2.12 -2.93
N VAL A 163 -19.01 -1.47 -1.77
CA VAL A 163 -19.77 -0.22 -1.68
C VAL A 163 -19.11 0.92 -2.45
N ALA A 164 -17.78 1.08 -2.33
CA ALA A 164 -17.04 2.12 -3.04
C ALA A 164 -17.14 1.95 -4.57
N ARG A 165 -17.14 0.70 -5.05
CA ARG A 165 -17.38 0.42 -6.47
C ARG A 165 -18.81 0.76 -6.87
N GLU A 166 -19.81 0.36 -6.08
CA GLU A 166 -21.21 0.65 -6.39
C GLU A 166 -21.45 2.16 -6.52
N LEU A 167 -20.90 2.96 -5.58
CA LEU A 167 -20.94 4.42 -5.65
C LEU A 167 -20.33 4.96 -6.95
N ARG A 168 -19.16 4.46 -7.34
CA ARG A 168 -18.50 4.88 -8.58
C ARG A 168 -19.35 4.56 -9.81
N ASN A 169 -20.02 3.41 -9.84
CA ASN A 169 -20.91 3.04 -10.94
C ASN A 169 -22.12 3.99 -11.02
N GLN A 170 -22.73 4.29 -9.88
CA GLN A 170 -23.83 5.26 -9.79
C GLN A 170 -23.41 6.66 -10.26
N GLU A 171 -22.22 7.13 -9.85
CA GLU A 171 -21.68 8.42 -10.31
C GLU A 171 -21.52 8.48 -11.83
N ILE A 172 -21.05 7.39 -12.46
CA ILE A 172 -20.91 7.28 -13.91
C ILE A 172 -22.29 7.36 -14.58
N GLU A 173 -23.28 6.64 -14.07
CA GLU A 173 -24.65 6.65 -14.60
C GLU A 173 -25.30 8.02 -14.49
N ILE A 174 -25.20 8.68 -13.32
CA ILE A 174 -25.65 10.06 -13.12
C ILE A 174 -24.96 11.00 -14.12
N GLY A 175 -23.65 10.84 -14.30
CA GLY A 175 -22.89 11.59 -15.30
C GLY A 175 -23.39 11.39 -16.73
N ARG A 176 -23.76 10.16 -17.10
CA ARG A 176 -24.32 9.83 -18.43
C ARG A 176 -25.71 10.44 -18.62
N VAL A 177 -26.61 10.28 -17.64
CA VAL A 177 -27.97 10.83 -17.69
C VAL A 177 -27.94 12.35 -17.78
N ARG A 178 -27.09 13.03 -16.99
CA ARG A 178 -26.92 14.49 -17.07
C ARG A 178 -26.44 14.96 -18.45
N LYS A 179 -25.52 14.21 -19.08
CA LYS A 179 -25.08 14.51 -20.46
C LYS A 179 -26.19 14.34 -21.48
N GLN A 180 -27.05 13.32 -21.31
CA GLN A 180 -28.22 13.12 -22.18
C GLN A 180 -29.25 14.23 -22.02
N ILE A 181 -29.57 14.63 -20.77
CA ILE A 181 -30.47 15.76 -20.48
C ILE A 181 -29.97 17.06 -21.09
N LYS A 182 -28.66 17.34 -21.01
CA LYS A 182 -28.06 18.55 -21.62
C LYS A 182 -28.13 18.55 -23.16
N LYS A 183 -28.28 17.37 -23.78
CA LYS A 183 -28.32 17.20 -25.24
C LYS A 183 -29.75 17.31 -25.80
N LEU A 184 -30.76 17.09 -24.95
CA LEU A 184 -32.17 17.39 -25.21
C LEU A 184 -32.42 18.90 -25.06
#